data_AF-A0A2K9BYE1-F1
#
_entry.id   AF-A0A2K9BYE1-F1
#
_cell.length_a   1.000
_cell.length_b   1.000
_cell.length_c   1.000
_cell.angle_alpha   90.00
_cell.angle_beta   90.00
_cell.angle_gamma   90.00
#
_symmetry.space_group_name_H-M   'P 1'
#
loop_
_entity.id
_entity.type
_entity.pdbx_description
1 polymer ?
#
loop_
_entity_poly.entity_id
_entity_poly.type
_entity_poly.pdbx_seq_one_letter_code
_entity_poly.pdbx_strand_id
1 'polypeptide(L)'
;MKLKLAVATIGILALVGCDAGNESKQAALKPDAQASGQSTAAAAPAQPSVQTAEADEAALKAAIDQMVADEIATDGGSEYDEGRQVLEVDLDGDGVEDAVVLYTIEGQGGGNGSFQTLAALYRDGNSWSAKGKTILGGATDLQLLGPNLIGVTVLTHSDEDPRCCPSQESVVKYQWNGAAFAELPDTVKSAG
;
A
#
# COMPACT_ATOMS: atom_id res chain seq x y z
N MET A 1 -18.91 -38.62 15.92
CA MET A 1 -19.32 -37.58 16.89
C MET A 1 -20.36 -36.69 16.22
N LYS A 2 -21.37 -36.27 16.97
CA LYS A 2 -22.63 -35.68 16.47
C LYS A 2 -22.46 -34.24 15.97
N LEU A 3 -23.13 -33.96 14.86
CA LEU A 3 -23.33 -32.68 14.19
C LEU A 3 -23.99 -31.64 15.12
N LYS A 4 -23.55 -30.38 15.07
CA LYS A 4 -24.38 -29.22 15.48
C LYS A 4 -24.32 -28.15 14.40
N LEU A 5 -25.43 -28.06 13.69
CA LEU A 5 -25.83 -26.98 12.80
C LEU A 5 -26.25 -25.78 13.66
N ALA A 6 -25.87 -24.56 13.29
CA ALA A 6 -26.50 -23.34 13.79
C ALA A 6 -26.81 -22.43 12.59
N VAL A 7 -28.10 -22.36 12.28
CA VAL A 7 -28.72 -21.37 11.41
C VAL A 7 -29.25 -20.26 12.31
N ALA A 8 -28.98 -19.01 11.99
CA ALA A 8 -29.73 -17.87 12.51
C ALA A 8 -29.98 -16.89 11.36
N THR A 9 -31.24 -16.48 11.27
CA THR A 9 -31.91 -15.88 10.12
C THR A 9 -32.25 -14.41 10.41
N ILE A 10 -32.46 -13.62 9.33
CA ILE A 10 -33.28 -12.39 9.23
C ILE A 10 -32.70 -11.17 9.98
N GLY A 11 -32.46 -10.01 9.39
CA GLY A 11 -33.08 -9.33 8.25
C GLY A 11 -33.51 -7.93 8.72
N ILE A 12 -33.46 -6.93 7.84
CA ILE A 12 -34.41 -5.81 7.70
C ILE A 12 -33.86 -4.89 6.59
N LEU A 13 -34.63 -4.81 5.51
CA LEU A 13 -34.48 -3.89 4.40
C LEU A 13 -35.64 -2.90 4.51
N ALA A 14 -35.34 -1.60 4.65
CA ALA A 14 -36.34 -0.56 4.51
C ALA A 14 -35.65 0.77 4.15
N LEU A 15 -35.82 1.24 2.92
CA LEU A 15 -35.82 2.67 2.59
C LEU A 15 -36.84 2.90 1.46
N VAL A 16 -37.94 3.56 1.81
CA VAL A 16 -38.96 4.11 0.91
C VAL A 16 -39.03 5.61 1.18
N GLY A 17 -39.12 6.41 0.14
CA GLY A 17 -39.92 7.64 0.16
C GLY A 17 -39.23 8.95 -0.22
N CYS A 18 -39.49 9.41 -1.45
CA CYS A 18 -39.45 10.80 -1.88
C CYS A 18 -40.48 11.66 -1.12
N ASP A 19 -40.29 12.98 -0.99
CA ASP A 19 -40.91 13.99 -1.89
C ASP A 19 -40.70 15.44 -1.38
N ALA A 20 -40.73 16.34 -2.36
CA ALA A 20 -40.91 17.80 -2.43
C ALA A 20 -40.88 18.72 -1.20
N GLY A 21 -40.36 19.92 -1.47
CA GLY A 21 -40.34 21.06 -0.56
C GLY A 21 -41.62 21.88 -0.51
N ASN A 22 -41.58 22.94 0.29
CA ASN A 22 -42.38 24.14 0.09
C ASN A 22 -41.77 25.32 0.86
N GLU A 23 -41.78 26.46 0.20
CA GLU A 23 -41.29 27.76 0.64
C GLU A 23 -42.27 28.48 1.58
N SER A 24 -41.72 29.42 2.35
CA SER A 24 -42.31 30.73 2.71
C SER A 24 -43.64 30.79 3.48
N LYS A 25 -43.65 31.41 4.67
CA LYS A 25 -43.98 32.86 4.86
C LYS A 25 -44.10 33.25 6.35
N GLN A 26 -43.73 34.49 6.60
CA GLN A 26 -43.60 35.21 7.88
C GLN A 26 -44.93 35.49 8.60
N ALA A 27 -44.93 35.60 9.93
CA ALA A 27 -45.08 36.89 10.64
C ALA A 27 -45.33 36.74 12.17
N ALA A 28 -44.55 37.52 12.93
CA ALA A 28 -44.85 38.25 14.17
C ALA A 28 -45.42 37.51 15.41
N LEU A 29 -44.68 37.59 16.54
CA LEU A 29 -44.95 38.47 17.71
C LEU A 29 -43.92 38.16 18.83
N LYS A 30 -43.35 39.20 19.45
CA LYS A 30 -42.50 39.20 20.67
C LYS A 30 -43.39 39.30 21.94
N PRO A 31 -42.90 39.27 23.21
CA PRO A 31 -41.60 38.87 23.78
C PRO A 31 -41.70 37.99 25.07
N ASP A 32 -40.54 37.73 25.68
CA ASP A 32 -40.26 37.38 27.09
C ASP A 32 -40.62 36.00 27.64
N ALA A 33 -39.59 35.16 27.85
CA ALA A 33 -39.30 34.54 29.14
C ALA A 33 -37.97 33.77 29.09
N GLN A 34 -37.13 34.05 30.08
CA GLN A 34 -35.82 33.45 30.32
C GLN A 34 -35.91 31.93 30.48
N ALA A 35 -35.01 31.21 29.83
CA ALA A 35 -34.50 29.94 30.36
C ALA A 35 -33.02 29.84 29.98
N SER A 36 -32.20 30.07 30.99
CA SER A 36 -30.81 29.66 31.08
C SER A 36 -30.68 28.16 30.79
N GLY A 37 -30.45 27.82 29.52
CA GLY A 37 -29.93 26.53 29.10
C GLY A 37 -28.44 26.67 28.91
N GLN A 38 -27.67 26.19 29.89
CA GLN A 38 -26.24 25.96 29.72
C GLN A 38 -26.05 25.05 28.52
N SER A 39 -25.58 25.62 27.41
CA SER A 39 -25.03 24.86 26.30
C SER A 39 -23.73 24.25 26.79
N THR A 40 -23.82 23.07 27.41
CA THR A 40 -22.70 22.14 27.42
C THR A 40 -22.56 21.65 25.99
N ALA A 41 -21.87 22.43 25.17
CA ALA A 41 -21.25 21.92 23.97
C ALA A 41 -20.29 20.82 24.45
N ALA A 42 -20.77 19.58 24.38
CA ALA A 42 -19.90 18.42 24.41
C ALA A 42 -18.82 18.70 23.36
N ALA A 43 -17.58 18.82 23.82
CA ALA A 43 -16.43 18.84 22.94
C ALA A 43 -16.54 17.58 22.07
N ALA A 44 -16.89 17.76 20.81
CA ALA A 44 -16.66 16.74 19.81
C ALA A 44 -15.18 16.38 19.94
N PRO A 45 -14.81 15.08 20.05
CA PRO A 45 -13.42 14.71 20.05
C PRO A 45 -12.80 15.30 18.78
N ALA A 46 -11.79 16.16 18.96
CA ALA A 46 -10.91 16.55 17.87
C ALA A 46 -10.46 15.26 17.19
N GLN A 47 -10.46 15.22 15.86
CA GLN A 47 -10.00 14.08 15.08
C GLN A 47 -8.50 14.24 14.80
N PRO A 48 -7.59 13.64 15.57
CA PRO A 48 -6.15 13.71 15.31
C PRO A 48 -5.64 12.67 14.28
N SER A 49 -6.49 12.05 13.45
CA SER A 49 -6.06 10.85 12.70
C SER A 49 -5.66 11.06 11.23
N VAL A 50 -6.15 12.09 10.54
CA VAL A 50 -5.92 12.23 9.08
C VAL A 50 -4.59 12.93 8.77
N GLN A 51 -4.26 13.99 9.51
CA GLN A 51 -3.04 14.78 9.28
C GLN A 51 -1.76 14.00 9.56
N THR A 52 -1.80 13.05 10.49
CA THR A 52 -0.64 12.20 10.82
C THR A 52 -0.40 11.15 9.74
N ALA A 53 -1.44 10.60 9.12
CA ALA A 53 -1.30 9.64 8.03
C ALA A 53 -0.76 10.31 6.75
N GLU A 54 -1.28 11.47 6.37
CA GLU A 54 -0.79 12.22 5.20
C GLU A 54 0.69 12.64 5.36
N ALA A 55 1.08 13.07 6.57
CA ALA A 55 2.46 13.44 6.85
C ALA A 55 3.41 12.23 6.80
N ASP A 56 2.92 11.06 7.21
CA ASP A 56 3.68 9.81 7.19
C ASP A 56 3.88 9.28 5.76
N GLU A 57 2.81 9.28 4.96
CA GLU A 57 2.88 8.93 3.54
C GLU A 57 3.85 9.85 2.79
N ALA A 58 3.81 11.16 3.07
CA ALA A 58 4.76 12.12 2.51
C ALA A 58 6.21 11.84 2.94
N ALA A 59 6.42 11.44 4.21
CA ALA A 59 7.75 11.08 4.71
C ALA A 59 8.27 9.80 4.07
N LEU A 60 7.42 8.78 3.90
CA LEU A 60 7.76 7.55 3.19
C LEU A 60 8.12 7.85 1.73
N LYS A 61 7.28 8.63 1.03
CA LYS A 61 7.55 9.03 -0.35
C LYS A 61 8.90 9.74 -0.47
N ALA A 62 9.19 10.69 0.42
CA ALA A 62 10.45 11.42 0.40
C ALA A 62 11.67 10.50 0.64
N ALA A 63 11.54 9.49 1.50
CA ALA A 63 12.60 8.52 1.72
C ALA A 63 12.83 7.60 0.51
N ILE A 64 11.76 7.18 -0.17
CA ILE A 64 11.85 6.43 -1.44
C ILE A 64 12.50 7.31 -2.52
N ASP A 65 12.05 8.56 -2.67
CA ASP A 65 12.61 9.53 -3.64
C ASP A 65 14.12 9.70 -3.41
N GLN A 66 14.55 9.85 -2.16
CA GLN A 66 15.97 9.99 -1.83
C GLN A 66 16.76 8.70 -2.17
N MET A 67 16.25 7.53 -1.79
CA MET A 67 16.89 6.25 -2.09
C MET A 67 17.08 6.03 -3.59
N VAL A 68 16.06 6.36 -4.40
CA VAL A 68 16.14 6.26 -5.86
C VAL A 68 17.10 7.31 -6.43
N ALA A 69 17.05 8.54 -5.93
CA ALA A 69 17.96 9.59 -6.37
C ALA A 69 19.43 9.22 -6.12
N ASP A 70 19.74 8.60 -4.98
CA ASP A 70 21.09 8.12 -4.66
C ASP A 70 21.56 7.02 -5.62
N GLU A 71 20.65 6.14 -6.04
CA GLU A 71 20.93 5.11 -7.04
C GLU A 71 21.16 5.70 -8.44
N ILE A 72 20.30 6.61 -8.88
CA ILE A 72 20.45 7.33 -10.16
C ILE A 72 21.74 8.15 -10.17
N ALA A 73 22.11 8.78 -9.06
CA ALA A 73 23.37 9.53 -8.96
C ALA A 73 24.61 8.62 -9.12
N THR A 74 24.48 7.34 -8.79
CA THR A 74 25.56 6.36 -8.89
C THR A 74 25.67 5.78 -10.31
N ASP A 75 24.56 5.29 -10.87
CA ASP A 75 24.56 4.49 -12.10
C ASP A 75 23.80 5.15 -13.27
N GLY A 76 23.28 6.36 -13.09
CA GLY A 76 22.48 7.07 -14.08
C GLY A 76 21.06 6.49 -14.24
N GLY A 77 20.40 6.90 -15.31
CA GLY A 77 19.04 6.49 -15.63
C GLY A 77 17.98 7.48 -15.17
N SER A 78 16.73 7.05 -15.19
CA SER A 78 15.56 7.83 -14.78
C SER A 78 14.47 6.89 -14.27
N GLU A 79 13.70 7.39 -13.32
CA GLU A 79 12.58 6.65 -12.73
C GLU A 79 11.27 7.39 -13.01
N TYR A 80 10.17 6.62 -13.07
CA TYR A 80 8.79 7.09 -13.13
C TYR A 80 8.10 6.71 -11.82
N ASP A 81 7.84 7.68 -10.94
CA ASP A 81 7.41 7.41 -9.56
C ASP A 81 5.96 6.91 -9.48
N GLU A 82 5.14 7.18 -10.50
CA GLU A 82 3.79 6.63 -10.65
C GLU A 82 3.76 5.11 -10.86
N GLY A 83 4.90 4.52 -11.27
CA GLY A 83 5.05 3.07 -11.47
C GLY A 83 5.41 2.32 -10.19
N ARG A 84 5.60 3.02 -9.07
CA ARG A 84 5.98 2.38 -7.80
C ARG A 84 4.83 1.57 -7.22
N GLN A 85 5.19 0.46 -6.60
CA GLN A 85 4.29 -0.29 -5.73
C GLN A 85 4.86 -0.32 -4.33
N VAL A 86 4.00 -0.11 -3.33
CA VAL A 86 4.38 -0.05 -1.91
C VAL A 86 3.49 -1.00 -1.13
N LEU A 87 4.11 -1.85 -0.32
CA LEU A 87 3.44 -2.67 0.69
C LEU A 87 3.91 -2.23 2.07
N GLU A 88 2.98 -1.97 2.97
CA GLU A 88 3.27 -1.73 4.38
C GLU A 88 3.15 -3.05 5.16
N VAL A 89 4.21 -3.43 5.89
CA VAL A 89 4.29 -4.66 6.69
C VAL A 89 5.39 -4.54 7.74
N ASP A 90 5.15 -5.05 8.94
CA ASP A 90 6.17 -5.16 10.00
C ASP A 90 7.24 -6.22 9.63
N LEU A 91 8.41 -5.75 9.14
CA LEU A 91 9.50 -6.60 8.65
C LEU A 91 10.45 -7.02 9.77
N ASP A 92 10.62 -6.18 10.79
CA ASP A 92 11.57 -6.44 11.88
C ASP A 92 10.94 -6.95 13.18
N GLY A 93 9.60 -7.00 13.23
CA GLY A 93 8.82 -7.56 14.33
C GLY A 93 8.69 -6.63 15.52
N ASP A 94 8.90 -5.33 15.36
CA ASP A 94 8.79 -4.34 16.45
C ASP A 94 7.34 -3.87 16.71
N GLY A 95 6.40 -4.28 15.86
CA GLY A 95 4.98 -3.91 15.93
C GLY A 95 4.63 -2.61 15.21
N VAL A 96 5.56 -2.03 14.45
CA VAL A 96 5.37 -0.89 13.56
C VAL A 96 5.46 -1.38 12.11
N GLU A 97 4.60 -0.85 11.24
CA GLU A 97 4.68 -1.20 9.81
C GLU A 97 5.88 -0.53 9.15
N ASP A 98 6.70 -1.34 8.50
CA ASP A 98 7.76 -0.95 7.58
C ASP A 98 7.23 -0.91 6.14
N ALA A 99 8.10 -0.62 5.16
CA ALA A 99 7.72 -0.56 3.76
C ALA A 99 8.59 -1.47 2.89
N VAL A 100 7.93 -2.18 1.97
CA VAL A 100 8.53 -2.86 0.83
C VAL A 100 8.12 -2.14 -0.44
N VAL A 101 9.10 -1.76 -1.25
CA VAL A 101 8.89 -0.94 -2.45
C VAL A 101 9.43 -1.65 -3.67
N LEU A 102 8.60 -1.75 -4.71
CA LEU A 102 9.03 -2.09 -6.06
C LEU A 102 9.08 -0.81 -6.89
N TYR A 103 10.23 -0.51 -7.47
CA TYR A 103 10.42 0.63 -8.37
C TYR A 103 11.23 0.22 -9.59
N THR A 104 11.23 1.04 -10.64
CA THR A 104 11.95 0.77 -11.89
C THR A 104 12.81 1.95 -12.29
N ILE A 105 14.10 1.72 -12.52
CA ILE A 105 14.98 2.71 -13.16
C ILE A 105 15.27 2.27 -14.59
N GLU A 106 15.02 3.15 -15.54
CA GLU A 106 15.32 2.96 -16.94
C GLU A 106 16.64 3.63 -17.32
N GLY A 107 17.39 2.98 -18.21
CA GLY A 107 18.61 3.54 -18.78
C GLY A 107 19.81 3.58 -17.83
N GLN A 108 19.79 2.84 -16.72
CA GLN A 108 20.98 2.69 -15.88
C GLN A 108 22.17 2.19 -16.70
N GLY A 109 23.36 2.70 -16.39
CA GLY A 109 24.60 2.45 -17.12
C GLY A 109 24.62 3.02 -18.55
N GLY A 110 23.66 3.87 -18.93
CA GLY A 110 23.53 4.42 -20.29
C GLY A 110 22.94 3.45 -21.31
N GLY A 111 22.32 2.35 -20.86
CA GLY A 111 21.67 1.36 -21.72
C GLY A 111 20.23 1.73 -22.10
N ASN A 112 19.54 0.79 -22.75
CA ASN A 112 18.10 0.86 -23.03
C ASN A 112 17.29 -0.13 -22.18
N GLY A 113 17.88 -0.62 -21.09
CA GLY A 113 17.24 -1.58 -20.18
C GLY A 113 16.42 -0.87 -19.11
N SER A 114 15.49 -1.61 -18.52
CA SER A 114 14.81 -1.25 -17.28
C SER A 114 15.21 -2.23 -16.20
N PHE A 115 15.42 -1.71 -14.99
CA PHE A 115 15.84 -2.49 -13.83
C PHE A 115 14.82 -2.29 -12.74
N GLN A 116 14.04 -3.34 -12.48
CA GLN A 116 13.12 -3.37 -11.37
C GLN A 116 13.90 -3.66 -10.09
N THR A 117 13.62 -2.94 -9.02
CA THR A 117 14.31 -3.11 -7.75
C THR A 117 13.31 -3.23 -6.63
N LEU A 118 13.48 -4.27 -5.81
CA LEU A 118 12.73 -4.50 -4.58
C LEU A 118 13.55 -4.03 -3.39
N ALA A 119 13.04 -3.08 -2.61
CA ALA A 119 13.73 -2.49 -1.48
C ALA A 119 12.88 -2.53 -0.21
N ALA A 120 13.56 -2.63 0.94
CA ALA A 120 12.97 -2.56 2.27
C ALA A 120 13.39 -1.26 2.96
N LEU A 121 12.43 -0.56 3.55
CA LEU A 121 12.65 0.63 4.37
C LEU A 121 12.04 0.38 5.74
N TYR A 122 12.81 0.58 6.81
CA TYR A 122 12.24 0.51 8.16
C TYR A 122 11.78 1.86 8.63
N ARG A 123 10.71 1.83 9.43
CA ARG A 123 10.16 2.99 10.10
C ARG A 123 10.78 3.19 11.49
N ASP A 124 11.12 4.43 11.81
CA ASP A 124 11.51 4.85 13.15
C ASP A 124 10.81 6.18 13.48
N GLY A 125 9.67 6.08 14.16
CA GLY A 125 8.77 7.20 14.39
C GLY A 125 8.23 7.80 13.09
N ASN A 126 8.69 9.02 12.76
CA ASN A 126 8.36 9.75 11.52
C ASN A 126 9.50 9.71 10.49
N SER A 127 10.52 8.89 10.71
CA SER A 127 11.65 8.72 9.79
C SER A 127 11.61 7.35 9.14
N TRP A 128 12.13 7.28 7.92
CA TRP A 128 12.22 6.06 7.13
C TRP A 128 13.66 5.84 6.70
N SER A 129 14.13 4.59 6.76
CA SER A 129 15.52 4.27 6.41
C SER A 129 15.61 3.00 5.55
N ALA A 130 16.19 3.13 4.36
CA ALA A 130 16.46 1.98 3.50
C ALA A 130 17.43 1.00 4.19
N LYS A 131 17.08 -0.29 4.17
CA LYS A 131 17.87 -1.36 4.81
C LYS A 131 18.58 -2.26 3.81
N GLY A 132 17.91 -2.56 2.71
CA GLY A 132 18.44 -3.48 1.70
C GLY A 132 17.58 -3.48 0.46
N LYS A 133 18.18 -3.90 -0.65
CA LYS A 133 17.50 -4.00 -1.94
C LYS A 133 18.05 -5.16 -2.75
N THR A 134 17.25 -5.63 -3.71
CA THR A 134 17.67 -6.58 -4.74
C THR A 134 17.13 -6.14 -6.09
N ILE A 135 17.92 -6.32 -7.14
CA ILE A 135 17.50 -6.09 -8.52
C ILE A 135 16.75 -7.34 -8.99
N LEU A 136 15.63 -7.12 -9.66
CA LEU A 136 14.73 -8.12 -10.21
C LEU A 136 14.70 -8.03 -11.73
N GLY A 137 14.33 -9.14 -12.37
CA GLY A 137 14.09 -9.19 -13.82
C GLY A 137 12.61 -9.35 -14.12
N GLY A 138 12.03 -8.40 -14.85
CA GLY A 138 10.68 -8.54 -15.40
C GLY A 138 9.56 -8.43 -14.38
N ALA A 139 9.81 -7.85 -13.20
CA ALA A 139 8.80 -7.67 -12.18
C ALA A 139 7.67 -6.72 -12.65
N THR A 140 6.43 -7.09 -12.37
CA THR A 140 5.23 -6.34 -12.80
C THR A 140 4.24 -6.09 -11.68
N ASP A 141 4.24 -6.93 -10.65
CA ASP A 141 3.32 -6.77 -9.52
C ASP A 141 3.95 -7.26 -8.21
N LEU A 142 3.52 -6.64 -7.11
CA LEU A 142 4.04 -6.85 -5.77
C LEU A 142 2.92 -7.29 -4.83
N GLN A 143 3.12 -8.42 -4.15
CA GLN A 143 2.12 -9.00 -3.25
C GLN A 143 2.71 -9.42 -1.91
N LEU A 144 1.95 -9.22 -0.83
CA LEU A 144 2.32 -9.69 0.51
C LEU A 144 1.86 -11.14 0.69
N LEU A 145 2.79 -12.06 0.94
CA LEU A 145 2.51 -13.48 1.19
C LEU A 145 2.66 -13.87 2.66
N GLY A 146 3.30 -13.02 3.46
CA GLY A 146 3.49 -13.16 4.91
C GLY A 146 4.40 -12.05 5.44
N PRO A 147 4.63 -11.95 6.77
CA PRO A 147 5.34 -10.82 7.38
C PRO A 147 6.69 -10.52 6.73
N ASN A 148 7.45 -11.57 6.42
CA ASN A 148 8.75 -11.46 5.77
C ASN A 148 8.80 -12.15 4.40
N LEU A 149 7.64 -12.44 3.81
CA LEU A 149 7.52 -13.18 2.56
C LEU A 149 6.79 -12.35 1.53
N ILE A 150 7.52 -11.93 0.50
CA ILE A 150 7.04 -11.08 -0.57
C ILE A 150 6.93 -11.94 -1.83
N GLY A 151 5.79 -11.87 -2.50
CA GLY A 151 5.65 -12.40 -3.85
C GLY A 151 5.85 -11.28 -4.85
N VAL A 152 6.57 -11.57 -5.93
CA VAL A 152 6.70 -10.67 -7.06
C VAL A 152 6.25 -11.41 -8.31
N THR A 153 5.24 -10.87 -8.97
CA THR A 153 4.83 -11.35 -10.29
C THR A 153 5.88 -10.88 -11.29
N VAL A 154 6.38 -11.80 -12.11
CA VAL A 154 7.39 -11.55 -13.14
C VAL A 154 6.92 -12.04 -14.50
N LEU A 155 7.32 -11.33 -15.54
CA LEU A 155 7.15 -11.73 -16.94
C LEU A 155 8.47 -12.24 -17.51
N THR A 156 8.43 -13.42 -18.12
CA THR A 156 9.55 -14.03 -18.83
C THR A 156 9.16 -14.36 -20.27
N HIS A 157 10.15 -14.54 -21.14
CA HIS A 157 9.89 -14.88 -22.54
C HIS A 157 9.53 -16.37 -22.68
N SER A 158 8.53 -16.67 -23.49
CA SER A 158 8.34 -17.97 -24.12
C SER A 158 9.18 -18.11 -25.39
N ASP A 159 9.29 -19.33 -25.91
CA ASP A 159 9.90 -19.59 -27.22
C ASP A 159 9.11 -18.94 -28.38
N GLU A 160 7.84 -18.59 -28.13
CA GLU A 160 6.93 -17.98 -29.10
C GLU A 160 6.92 -16.44 -28.99
N ASP A 161 7.53 -15.88 -27.94
CA ASP A 161 7.51 -14.45 -27.67
C ASP A 161 8.48 -13.67 -28.57
N PRO A 162 8.07 -12.52 -29.14
CA PRO A 162 9.01 -11.56 -29.65
C PRO A 162 9.97 -11.10 -28.55
N ARG A 163 11.23 -10.83 -28.90
CA ARG A 163 12.27 -10.35 -27.96
C ARG A 163 11.92 -9.09 -27.15
N CYS A 164 10.89 -8.35 -27.55
CA CYS A 164 10.44 -7.13 -26.87
C CYS A 164 9.42 -7.39 -25.77
N CYS A 165 8.79 -8.56 -25.76
CA CYS A 165 7.42 -8.68 -25.34
C CYS A 165 7.21 -10.03 -24.62
N PRO A 166 7.81 -10.19 -23.41
CA PRO A 166 7.62 -11.39 -22.60
C PRO A 166 6.15 -11.55 -22.21
N SER A 167 5.67 -12.80 -22.19
CA SER A 167 4.26 -13.12 -21.92
C SER A 167 4.06 -14.17 -20.83
N GLN A 168 5.09 -14.90 -20.42
CA GLN A 168 4.95 -15.94 -19.39
C GLN A 168 5.01 -15.33 -17.99
N GLU A 169 3.88 -15.34 -17.31
CA GLU A 169 3.74 -14.88 -15.94
C GLU A 169 4.08 -15.97 -14.92
N SER A 170 4.87 -15.62 -13.90
CA SER A 170 5.08 -16.45 -12.71
C SER A 170 5.17 -15.59 -11.46
N VAL A 171 5.01 -16.20 -10.29
CA VAL A 171 5.24 -15.54 -9.00
C VAL A 171 6.52 -16.06 -8.39
N VAL A 172 7.52 -15.20 -8.28
CA VAL A 172 8.77 -15.48 -7.55
C VAL A 172 8.61 -15.03 -6.10
N LYS A 173 9.12 -15.82 -5.16
CA LYS A 173 8.99 -15.54 -3.72
C LYS A 173 10.32 -15.06 -3.16
N TYR A 174 10.27 -13.99 -2.37
CA TYR A 174 11.41 -13.38 -1.72
C TYR A 174 11.20 -13.37 -0.21
N GLN A 175 12.17 -13.91 0.52
CA GLN A 175 12.21 -13.89 1.98
C GLN A 175 13.10 -12.73 2.44
N TRP A 176 12.55 -11.82 3.23
CA TRP A 176 13.35 -10.82 3.94
C TRP A 176 14.11 -11.45 5.11
N ASN A 177 15.39 -11.10 5.27
CA ASN A 177 16.26 -11.62 6.32
C ASN A 177 16.85 -10.54 7.25
N GLY A 178 16.37 -9.31 7.17
CA GLY A 178 16.89 -8.16 7.91
C GLY A 178 17.96 -7.34 7.18
N ALA A 179 18.48 -7.82 6.04
CA ALA A 179 19.49 -7.12 5.25
C ALA A 179 19.26 -7.20 3.73
N ALA A 180 18.67 -8.29 3.24
CA ALA A 180 18.40 -8.49 1.83
C ALA A 180 17.18 -9.38 1.61
N PHE A 181 16.60 -9.28 0.42
CA PHE A 181 15.61 -10.21 -0.09
C PHE A 181 16.32 -11.42 -0.69
N ALA A 182 16.10 -12.60 -0.12
CA ALA A 182 16.59 -13.86 -0.65
C ALA A 182 15.48 -14.53 -1.47
N GLU A 183 15.75 -14.80 -2.74
CA GLU A 183 14.84 -15.59 -3.58
C GLU A 183 14.70 -16.99 -3.00
N LEU A 184 13.46 -17.45 -2.85
CA LEU A 184 13.16 -18.81 -2.46
C LEU A 184 13.02 -19.68 -3.71
N PRO A 185 13.62 -20.88 -3.71
CA PRO A 185 13.47 -21.78 -4.84
C PRO A 185 12.00 -22.14 -5.03
N ASP A 186 11.57 -22.20 -6.27
CA ASP A 186 10.33 -22.87 -6.61
C ASP A 186 10.43 -24.30 -6.07
N THR A 187 9.47 -24.68 -5.23
CA THR A 187 9.34 -26.07 -4.81
C THR A 187 8.82 -26.84 -6.01
N VAL A 188 9.73 -27.17 -6.93
CA VAL A 188 9.48 -28.14 -7.98
C VAL A 188 9.14 -29.42 -7.24
N LYS A 189 7.86 -29.77 -7.25
CA LYS A 189 7.43 -31.13 -6.99
C LYS A 189 8.07 -31.96 -8.10
N SER A 190 9.26 -32.49 -7.86
CA SER A 190 9.86 -33.52 -8.71
C SER A 190 8.86 -34.66 -8.79
N ALA A 191 8.09 -34.72 -9.88
CA ALA A 191 7.45 -35.94 -10.31
C ALA A 191 8.58 -36.83 -10.83
N GLY A 192 8.75 -37.98 -10.18
CA GLY A 192 9.79 -38.96 -10.47
C GLY A 192 9.54 -39.80 -11.71
#